data_AF-A0A377XU61-F1
#
_entry.id   AF-A0A377XU61-F1
#
_cell.length_a   1.000
_cell.length_b   1.000
_cell.length_c   1.000
_cell.angle_alpha   90.00
_cell.angle_beta   90.00
_cell.angle_gamma   90.00
#
_symmetry.space_group_name_H-M   'P 1'
#
loop_
_entity.id
_entity.type
_entity.pdbx_description
1 polymer ?
#
loop_
_entity_poly.entity_id
_entity_poly.type
_entity_poly.pdbx_seq_one_letter_code
_entity_poly.pdbx_strand_id
1 'polypeptide(L)' 'MSNELELMKTRDICEQLCITPRTLDRYRKRKKSENPFPDPDCSYMGGPNKWLKSRVIEWQQKRNASGKPACQWPI' A
#
# COMPACT_ATOMS: atom_id res chain seq x y z
N MET A 1 -18.90 -12.12 -5.10
CA MET A 1 -17.98 -11.41 -4.19
C MET A 1 -16.65 -12.15 -4.21
N SER A 2 -15.67 -11.68 -4.98
CA SER A 2 -14.44 -12.46 -5.25
C SER A 2 -13.14 -11.66 -5.11
N ASN A 3 -13.17 -10.45 -4.54
CA ASN A 3 -12.01 -9.56 -4.47
C ASN A 3 -11.05 -9.86 -3.30
N GLU A 4 -11.32 -10.87 -2.48
CA GLU A 4 -10.52 -11.16 -1.28
C GLU A 4 -9.12 -11.69 -1.61
N LEU A 5 -8.92 -12.21 -2.83
CA LEU A 5 -7.65 -12.75 -3.32
C LEU A 5 -7.03 -11.92 -4.45
N GLU A 6 -7.57 -10.74 -4.75
CA GLU A 6 -7.03 -9.90 -5.83
C GLU A 6 -5.70 -9.28 -5.40
N LEU A 7 -4.65 -9.60 -6.15
CA LEU A 7 -3.30 -9.10 -5.93
C LEU A 7 -2.98 -7.92 -6.85
N MET A 8 -2.49 -6.84 -6.26
CA MET A 8 -2.03 -5.64 -6.96
C MET A 8 -0.52 -5.61 -7.04
N LYS A 9 0.02 -5.21 -8.20
CA LYS A 9 1.45 -4.93 -8.38
C LYS A 9 1.75 -3.49 -7.94
N THR A 10 3.04 -3.17 -7.87
CA THR A 10 3.51 -1.80 -7.59
C THR A 10 2.85 -0.75 -8.47
N ARG A 11 2.69 -1.02 -9.78
CA ARG A 11 2.06 -0.07 -10.71
C ARG A 11 0.61 0.24 -10.33
N ASP A 12 -0.17 -0.80 -10.07
CA ASP A 12 -1.59 -0.66 -9.72
C ASP A 12 -1.76 0.17 -8.42
N ILE A 13 -0.88 -0.05 -7.44
CA ILE A 13 -0.88 0.71 -6.18
C ILE A 13 -0.49 2.16 -6.41
N CYS A 14 0.52 2.40 -7.24
CA CYS A 14 0.97 3.75 -7.59
C CYS A 14 -0.14 4.55 -8.29
N GLU A 15 -0.84 3.92 -9.23
CA GLU A 15 -1.97 4.52 -9.96
C GLU A 15 -3.16 4.78 -9.00
N GLN A 16 -3.55 3.80 -8.17
CA GLN A 16 -4.66 3.95 -7.22
C GLN A 16 -4.41 5.03 -6.16
N LEU A 17 -3.19 5.09 -5.62
CA LEU A 17 -2.85 6.03 -4.55
C LEU A 17 -2.35 7.39 -5.07
N CYS A 18 -2.21 7.53 -6.40
CA CYS A 18 -1.58 8.66 -7.06
C CYS A 18 -0.18 8.97 -6.48
N ILE A 19 0.66 7.95 -6.33
CA ILE A 19 2.01 8.07 -5.78
C ILE A 19 3.08 7.51 -6.74
N THR A 20 4.31 7.95 -6.56
CA THR A 20 5.45 7.38 -7.29
C THR A 20 5.90 6.05 -6.69
N PRO A 21 6.58 5.17 -7.46
CA PRO A 21 7.20 3.96 -6.92
C PRO A 21 8.19 4.25 -5.78
N ARG A 22 8.89 5.40 -5.83
CA ARG A 22 9.79 5.86 -4.77
C ARG A 22 9.05 6.15 -3.47
N THR A 23 7.85 6.70 -3.53
CA THR A 23 7.01 6.94 -2.35
C THR A 23 6.51 5.62 -1.77
N LEU A 24 6.08 4.68 -2.62
CA LEU A 24 5.66 3.34 -2.19
C LEU A 24 6.80 2.58 -1.48
N ASP A 25 8.03 2.66 -2.01
CA ASP A 25 9.20 2.07 -1.36
C ASP A 25 9.45 2.62 0.04
N ARG A 26 9.33 3.95 0.22
CA ARG A 26 9.41 4.56 1.56
C ARG A 26 8.30 4.10 2.48
N TYR A 27 7.07 3.96 1.97
CA TYR A 27 5.94 3.47 2.77
C TYR A 27 6.20 2.09 3.34
N ARG A 28 6.82 1.19 2.57
CA ARG A 28 7.22 -0.15 3.01
C ARG A 28 8.32 -0.13 4.07
N LYS A 29 9.29 0.78 3.94
CA LYS A 29 10.48 0.83 4.82
C LYS A 29 10.25 1.55 6.15
N ARG A 30 9.15 2.30 6.28
CA ARG A 30 8.80 3.02 7.51
C ARG A 30 8.36 2.08 8.63
N LYS A 31 8.49 2.54 9.87
CA LYS A 31 7.97 1.84 11.04
C LYS A 31 6.45 1.72 10.95
N LYS A 32 5.89 0.55 11.25
CA LYS A 32 4.43 0.30 11.20
C LYS A 32 3.64 1.21 12.14
N SER A 33 4.25 1.67 13.22
CA SER A 33 3.68 2.67 14.14
C SER A 33 3.47 4.04 13.48
N GLU A 34 4.30 4.40 12.51
CA GLU A 34 4.21 5.66 11.77
C GLU A 34 3.40 5.51 10.48
N ASN A 35 3.59 4.39 9.78
CA ASN A 35 2.88 4.06 8.56
C ASN A 35 2.54 2.57 8.53
N PRO A 36 1.31 2.17 8.86
CA PRO A 36 0.89 0.77 8.85
C PRO A 36 0.59 0.27 7.43
N PHE A 37 1.39 0.68 6.44
CA PHE A 37 1.22 0.24 5.05
C PHE A 37 1.43 -1.28 4.97
N PRO A 38 0.56 -2.02 4.24
CA PRO A 38 0.61 -3.47 4.23
C PRO A 38 1.89 -4.01 3.61
N ASP A 39 2.32 -5.17 4.11
CA ASP A 39 3.44 -5.91 3.54
C ASP A 39 3.02 -6.58 2.23
N PRO A 40 3.96 -6.73 1.27
CA PRO A 40 3.71 -7.51 0.08
C PRO A 40 3.51 -8.99 0.44
N ASP A 41 2.75 -9.69 -0.40
CA ASP A 41 2.68 -11.14 -0.39
C ASP A 41 4.02 -11.74 -0.87
N CYS A 42 4.69 -12.45 0.05
CA CYS A 42 5.98 -13.10 -0.17
C CYS A 42 5.86 -14.58 -0.55
N SER A 43 4.65 -15.08 -0.85
CA SER A 43 4.42 -16.50 -1.17
C SER A 43 5.21 -16.99 -2.38
N TYR A 44 5.64 -16.10 -3.28
CA TYR A 44 6.50 -16.40 -4.42
C TYR A 44 7.82 -15.62 -4.34
N MET A 45 8.83 -16.23 -3.72
CA MET A 45 10.17 -15.66 -3.58
C MET A 45 10.83 -15.43 -4.95
N GLY A 46 11.44 -14.26 -5.13
CA GLY A 46 12.11 -13.86 -6.39
C GLY A 46 11.18 -13.21 -7.44
N GLY A 47 9.87 -13.16 -7.19
CA GLY A 47 8.91 -12.45 -8.04
C GLY A 47 8.76 -10.95 -7.73
N PRO A 48 8.06 -10.19 -8.59
CA PRO A 48 7.67 -8.82 -8.29
C PRO A 48 6.81 -8.76 -7.03
N ASN A 49 6.97 -7.70 -6.23
CA ASN A 49 6.12 -7.47 -5.07
C ASN A 49 4.64 -7.38 -5.48
N LYS A 50 3.79 -8.10 -4.76
CA LYS A 50 2.33 -8.05 -4.91
C LYS A 50 1.70 -7.75 -3.55
N TRP A 51 0.54 -7.12 -3.53
CA TRP A 51 -0.20 -6.85 -2.30
C TRP A 51 -1.64 -7.26 -2.45
N LEU A 52 -2.24 -7.72 -1.35
CA LEU A 52 -3.69 -7.93 -1.32
C LEU A 52 -4.40 -6.59 -1.45
N LYS A 53 -5.27 -6.47 -2.46
CA LYS A 53 -6.06 -5.28 -2.74
C LYS A 53 -6.89 -4.85 -1.52
N SER A 54 -7.50 -5.81 -0.83
CA SER A 54 -8.27 -5.57 0.39
C SER A 54 -7.45 -4.84 1.46
N ARG A 55 -6.21 -5.26 1.70
CA ARG A 55 -5.30 -4.63 2.69
C ARG A 55 -4.89 -3.21 2.29
N VAL A 56 -4.66 -2.97 1.00
CA VAL A 56 -4.33 -1.63 0.48
C VAL A 56 -5.53 -0.70 0.62
N ILE A 57 -6.74 -1.17 0.33
CA ILE A 57 -7.99 -0.42 0.49
C ILE A 57 -8.26 -0.10 1.96
N GLU A 58 -8.16 -1.08 2.86
CA GLU A 58 -8.33 -0.85 4.31
C GLU A 58 -7.35 0.21 4.83
N TRP A 59 -6.09 0.14 4.41
CA TRP A 59 -5.09 1.14 4.75
C TRP A 59 -5.49 2.53 4.20
N GLN A 60 -5.92 2.61 2.95
CA GLN A 60 -6.35 3.86 2.32
C GLN A 60 -7.58 4.46 3.02
N GLN A 61 -8.56 3.63 3.41
CA GLN A 61 -9.74 4.06 4.16
C GLN A 61 -9.36 4.62 5.54
N LYS A 62 -8.49 3.94 6.28
CA LYS A 62 -7.95 4.44 7.56
C LYS A 62 -7.19 5.76 7.37
N ARG A 63 -6.41 5.88 6.30
CA ARG A 63 -5.72 7.12 5.94
C ARG A 63 -6.71 8.26 5.69
N ASN A 64 -7.76 8.02 4.91
CA ASN A 64 -8.77 9.02 4.58
C ASN A 64 -9.60 9.42 5.81
N ALA A 65 -9.92 8.47 6.68
CA ALA A 65 -10.63 8.72 7.94
C ALA A 65 -9.82 9.60 8.91
N SER A 66 -8.48 9.58 8.82
CA SER A 66 -7.61 10.46 9.62
C SER A 66 -7.69 11.94 9.23
N GLY A 67 -8.34 12.28 8.11
CA GLY A 67 -8.49 13.65 7.61
C GLY A 67 -7.19 14.31 7.13
N LYS A 68 -6.05 13.60 7.19
CA LYS A 68 -4.74 14.14 6.79
C LYS A 68 -4.53 14.00 5.28
N PRO A 69 -4.19 15.09 4.56
CA PRO A 69 -3.85 15.02 3.14
C PRO A 69 -2.58 14.18 2.93
N ALA A 70 -2.45 13.61 1.73
CA ALA A 70 -1.35 12.69 1.36
C ALA A 70 0.04 13.29 1.62
N CYS A 71 0.17 14.61 1.51
CA CYS A 71 1.41 15.37 1.72
C CYS A 71 1.79 15.57 3.20
N GLN A 72 0.87 15.36 4.15
CA GLN A 72 1.11 15.51 5.59
C GLN A 72 1.33 14.17 6.31
N TRP A 73 1.13 13.05 5.63
CA TRP A 73 1.75 11.81 6.08
C TRP A 73 3.25 11.94 5.86
N PRO A 74 4.09 11.68 6.87
CA PRO A 74 5.50 11.94 6.76
C PRO A 74 6.04 11.20 5.51
N ILE A 75 6.56 11.96 4.54
CA ILE A 75 7.12 11.47 3.26
C ILE A 75 8.56 11.05 3.46
#